data_AF-A0A941X768-F1
#
_entry.id   AF-A0A941X768-F1
#
_cell.length_a   1.000
_cell.length_b   1.000
_cell.length_c   1.000
_cell.angle_alpha   90.00
_cell.angle_beta   90.00
_cell.angle_gamma   90.00
#
_symmetry.space_group_name_H-M   'P 1'
#
loop_
_entity.id
_entity.type
_entity.pdbx_description
1 polymer ?
#
loop_
_entity_poly.entity_id
_entity_poly.type
_entity_poly.pdbx_seq_one_letter_code
_entity_poly.pdbx_strand_id
1 'polypeptide(L)' 'MDSWVIVQTFINPQEAYMAKAFLESAGIETRMQDELTVRTGIHAQAIGGVKLLVRHECWQEALKVLEEGFSLIPAGLEVP' A
#
# COMPACT_ATOMS: atom_id res chain seq x y z
N MET A 1 -6.52 -21.28 -4.58
CA MET A 1 -5.97 -20.82 -3.29
C MET A 1 -5.73 -19.33 -3.45
N ASP A 2 -6.71 -18.52 -3.07
CA ASP A 2 -6.73 -17.07 -3.20
C ASP A 2 -5.74 -16.42 -2.20
N SER A 3 -4.44 -16.55 -2.50
CA SER A 3 -3.39 -16.00 -1.64
C SER A 3 -3.23 -14.52 -1.92
N TRP A 4 -3.60 -13.69 -0.96
CA TRP A 4 -3.41 -12.24 -1.00
C TRP A 4 -2.11 -11.89 -0.30
N VAL A 5 -1.33 -10.98 -0.89
CA VAL A 5 -0.03 -10.54 -0.39
C VAL A 5 0.04 -9.01 -0.37
N ILE A 6 0.71 -8.44 0.63
CA ILE A 6 0.77 -6.98 0.85
C ILE A 6 1.84 -6.37 -0.03
N VAL A 7 1.47 -5.67 -1.12
CA VAL A 7 2.41 -5.07 -2.08
C VAL A 7 3.08 -3.83 -1.52
N GLN A 8 2.33 -3.03 -0.78
CA GLN A 8 2.86 -1.83 -0.17
C GLN A 8 2.00 -1.38 1.01
N THR A 9 2.61 -0.68 1.96
CA THR A 9 1.91 -0.04 3.06
C THR A 9 2.08 1.46 2.92
N PHE A 10 0.96 2.19 2.90
CA PHE A 10 0.92 3.63 2.77
C PHE A 10 0.54 4.25 4.10
N ILE A 11 1.26 5.28 4.54
CA ILE A 11 0.88 6.02 5.75
C ILE A 11 -0.36 6.87 5.47
N ASN A 12 -0.47 7.39 4.26
CA ASN A 12 -1.56 8.25 3.85
C ASN A 12 -2.63 7.45 3.08
N PRO A 13 -3.91 7.48 3.49
CA PRO A 13 -4.96 6.74 2.80
C PRO A 13 -5.16 7.21 1.36
N GLN A 14 -4.99 8.51 1.09
CA GLN A 14 -5.12 9.06 -0.27
C GLN A 14 -4.15 8.40 -1.26
N GLU A 15 -2.87 8.24 -0.87
CA GLU A 15 -1.87 7.57 -1.69
C GLU A 15 -2.22 6.09 -1.91
N ALA A 16 -2.74 5.41 -0.87
CA ALA A 16 -3.21 4.04 -0.99
C ALA A 16 -4.36 3.90 -2.02
N TYR A 17 -5.33 4.81 -2.01
CA TYR A 17 -6.42 4.84 -2.97
C TYR A 17 -5.93 5.13 -4.40
N MET A 18 -4.93 6.00 -4.57
CA MET A 18 -4.34 6.27 -5.89
C MET A 18 -3.59 5.05 -6.42
N ALA A 19 -2.75 4.40 -5.59
CA ALA A 19 -2.04 3.18 -5.95
C ALA A 19 -3.01 2.03 -6.27
N LYS A 20 -4.11 1.89 -5.50
CA LYS A 20 -5.20 0.95 -5.78
C LYS A 20 -5.80 1.19 -7.16
N ALA A 21 -6.22 2.42 -7.45
CA ALA A 21 -6.83 2.79 -8.73
C ALA A 21 -5.87 2.58 -9.90
N PHE A 22 -4.58 2.83 -9.70
CA PHE A 22 -3.55 2.63 -10.72
C PHE A 22 -3.38 1.14 -11.06
N LEU A 23 -3.30 0.28 -10.04
CA LEU A 23 -3.24 -1.17 -10.22
C LEU A 23 -4.53 -1.74 -10.84
N GLU A 24 -5.70 -1.28 -10.39
CA GLU A 24 -6.98 -1.68 -10.99
C GLU A 24 -7.09 -1.24 -12.46
N SER A 25 -6.57 -0.06 -12.81
CA SER A 25 -6.49 0.41 -14.20
C SER A 25 -5.56 -0.43 -15.06
N ALA A 26 -4.56 -1.09 -14.45
CA ALA A 26 -3.70 -2.08 -15.12
C ALA A 26 -4.35 -3.47 -15.20
N GLY A 27 -5.57 -3.64 -14.68
CA GLY A 27 -6.28 -4.93 -14.65
C GLY A 27 -5.88 -5.84 -13.48
N ILE A 28 -5.16 -5.31 -12.49
CA ILE A 28 -4.70 -6.07 -11.33
C ILE A 28 -5.72 -5.95 -10.20
N GLU A 29 -6.22 -7.10 -9.71
CA GLU A 29 -7.15 -7.12 -8.60
C GLU A 29 -6.44 -6.77 -7.29
N THR A 30 -6.92 -5.72 -6.62
CA THR A 30 -6.32 -5.19 -5.40
C THR A 30 -7.33 -5.09 -4.25
N ARG A 31 -6.83 -5.16 -3.02
CA ARG A 31 -7.60 -4.97 -1.79
C ARG A 31 -6.87 -4.04 -0.85
N MET A 32 -7.59 -3.14 -0.20
CA MET A 32 -7.02 -2.35 0.88
C MET A 32 -7.40 -2.96 2.22
N GLN A 33 -6.42 -3.06 3.11
CA GLN A 33 -6.61 -3.42 4.50
C GLN A 33 -6.11 -2.26 5.36
N ASP A 34 -7.04 -1.63 6.06
CA ASP A 34 -6.75 -0.51 6.94
C ASP A 34 -6.47 -1.03 8.36
N GLU A 35 -5.33 -0.67 8.94
CA GLU A 35 -5.07 -0.88 10.37
C GLU A 35 -5.43 0.40 11.15
N LEU A 36 -6.73 0.58 11.41
CA LEU A 36 -7.26 1.61 12.29
C LEU A 36 -6.62 1.49 13.69
N THR A 37 -5.49 2.17 13.89
CA THR A 37 -4.82 2.26 15.18
C THR A 37 -5.50 3.35 16.01
N VAL A 38 -6.58 2.97 16.70
CA VAL A 38 -7.24 3.80 17.70
C VAL A 38 -6.24 4.10 18.82
N ARG A 39 -5.95 5.39 19.06
CA ARG A 39 -5.26 5.81 20.28
C ARG A 39 -6.05 6.85 21.05
N THR A 40 -6.92 6.33 21.91
CA THR A 40 -7.23 6.96 23.19
C THR A 40 -5.93 7.04 24.00
N GLY A 41 -5.43 8.25 24.30
CA GLY A 41 -4.39 8.49 25.30
C GLY A 41 -3.07 9.08 24.79
N ILE A 42 -3.00 10.42 24.80
CA ILE A 42 -1.87 11.37 25.06
C ILE A 42 -0.50 11.15 24.36
N HIS A 43 -0.23 10.05 23.66
CA HIS A 43 1.08 9.77 23.06
C HIS A 43 0.98 9.14 21.66
N ALA A 44 -0.04 9.45 20.87
CA ALA A 44 -0.39 8.78 19.61
C ALA A 44 0.77 8.68 18.59
N GLN A 45 1.54 7.59 18.64
CA GLN A 45 2.28 7.06 17.51
C GLN A 45 1.32 6.17 16.73
N ALA A 46 0.58 6.76 15.80
CA ALA A 46 -0.15 6.02 14.78
C ALA A 46 0.89 5.59 13.72
N ILE A 47 1.43 4.38 13.85
CA ILE A 47 2.20 3.70 12.79
C ILE A 47 1.27 2.70 12.09
N GLY A 48 0.00 3.07 11.90
CA GLY A 48 -1.01 2.24 11.26
C GLY A 48 -1.29 2.79 9.86
N GLY A 49 -0.58 2.25 8.86
CA GLY A 49 -0.81 2.60 7.46
C GLY A 49 -1.86 1.71 6.80
N VAL A 50 -2.35 2.15 5.65
CA VAL A 50 -3.20 1.36 4.75
C VAL A 50 -2.32 0.37 3.99
N LYS A 51 -2.57 -0.93 4.17
CA LYS A 51 -1.91 -2.00 3.44
C LYS A 51 -2.65 -2.26 2.13
N LEU A 52 -1.96 -2.14 1.02
CA LEU A 52 -2.46 -2.52 -0.30
C LEU A 52 -2.05 -3.97 -0.57
N LEU A 53 -3.03 -4.82 -0.81
CA LEU A 53 -2.86 -6.24 -1.11
C LEU A 53 -3.21 -6.52 -2.57
N VAL A 54 -2.51 -7.48 -3.15
CA VAL A 54 -2.73 -7.98 -4.50
C VAL A 54 -2.76 -9.50 -4.48
N ARG A 55 -3.25 -10.10 -5.57
CA ARG A 55 -3.13 -11.55 -5.78
C ARG A 55 -1.66 -11.96 -5.84
N HIS A 56 -1.32 -13.06 -5.20
CA HIS A 56 0.06 -13.59 -5.20
C HIS A 56 0.59 -13.80 -6.63
N GLU A 57 -0.26 -14.23 -7.56
CA GLU A 57 0.10 -14.40 -8.98
C GLU A 57 0.45 -13.07 -9.67
N CYS A 58 -0.20 -11.96 -9.28
CA CYS A 58 0.04 -10.63 -9.85
C CYS A 58 1.03 -9.79 -9.02
N TRP A 59 1.67 -10.37 -7.99
CA TRP A 59 2.59 -9.65 -7.12
C TRP A 59 3.69 -8.91 -7.88
N GLN A 60 4.37 -9.62 -8.79
CA GLN A 60 5.51 -9.08 -9.51
C GLN A 60 5.10 -7.99 -10.50
N GLU A 61 3.95 -8.14 -11.15
CA GLU A 61 3.41 -7.11 -12.03
C GLU A 61 2.97 -5.88 -11.24
N ALA A 62 2.27 -6.08 -10.11
CA ALA A 62 1.86 -4.98 -9.26
C ALA A 62 3.06 -4.17 -8.76
N LEU A 63 4.14 -4.84 -8.36
CA LEU A 63 5.35 -4.18 -7.92
C LEU A 63 5.96 -3.33 -9.04
N LYS A 64 6.07 -3.86 -10.26
CA LYS A 64 6.58 -3.11 -11.43
C LYS A 64 5.71 -1.91 -11.78
N VAL A 65 4.39 -2.11 -11.82
CA VAL A 65 3.43 -1.04 -12.12
C VAL A 65 3.53 0.06 -11.07
N LEU A 66 3.67 -0.31 -9.80
CA LEU A 66 3.93 0.67 -8.74
C LEU A 66 5.28 1.35 -8.94
N GLU A 67 6.38 0.63 -9.22
CA GLU A 67 7.69 1.24 -9.49
C GLU A 67 7.68 2.24 -10.66
N GLU A 68 6.92 1.95 -11.72
CA GLU A 68 6.84 2.81 -12.90
C GLU A 68 5.93 4.03 -12.70
N GLY A 69 4.81 3.89 -11.98
CA GLY A 69 3.80 4.94 -11.83
C GLY A 69 3.83 5.69 -10.50
N PHE A 70 4.29 5.03 -9.43
CA PHE A 70 4.36 5.51 -8.07
C PHE A 70 5.83 5.41 -7.66
N SER A 71 6.63 6.45 -7.96
CA SER A 71 8.06 6.49 -7.59
C SER A 71 8.20 5.99 -6.15
N LEU A 72 8.65 4.74 -6.00
CA LEU A 72 8.69 4.06 -4.71
C LEU A 72 9.76 4.79 -3.93
N ILE A 73 9.37 5.78 -3.13
CA ILE A 73 10.24 6.27 -2.07
C ILE A 73 10.21 5.13 -1.05
N PRO A 74 11.28 4.32 -0.92
CA PRO A 74 11.31 3.36 0.16
C PRO A 74 11.12 4.16 1.45
N ALA A 75 10.14 3.75 2.26
CA ALA A 75 9.91 4.30 3.58
C ALA A 75 11.19 4.09 4.41
N GLY A 76 12.10 5.08 4.37
CA GLY A 76 13.45 4.95 4.87
C GLY A 76 14.52 5.81 4.17
N LEU A 77 14.24 6.47 3.03
CA LEU A 77 15.18 7.47 2.52
C LEU A 77 14.85 8.85 3.11
N GLU A 78 15.43 9.10 4.29
CA GLU A 78 15.61 10.44 4.82
C GLU A 78 16.41 11.23 3.77
N VAL A 79 15.76 12.19 3.10
CA VAL A 79 16.49 13.18 2.30
C VAL A 79 17.32 14.05 3.26
N PRO A 80 18.61 14.29 2.99
CA PRO A 80 19.48 15.09 3.86
C PRO A 80 19.08 16.57 3.93
#